data_AF-A0A382MY62-F1
#
_entry.id   AF-A0A382MY62-F1
#
_cell.length_a   1.000
_cell.length_b   1.000
_cell.length_c   1.000
_cell.angle_alpha   90.00
_cell.angle_beta   90.00
_cell.angle_gamma   90.00
#
_symmetry.space_group_name_H-M   'P 1'
#
loop_
_entity.id
_entity.type
_entity.pdbx_description
1 polymer ?
#
loop_
_entity_poly.entity_id
_entity_poly.type
_entity_poly.pdbx_seq_one_letter_code
_entity_poly.pdbx_strand_id
1 'polypeptide(L)'
;SANTAMTDGESAQLPLPPRDATAQDLAQVRGIGDSLALRLRHHDVEVHSSRCPPGESARAIYDAVEQVRCEALGARRMKGVARNLEAMLEAQCRKKGFDQVSERDQAPVVEAVRLLVRQRITGEKPPPSASGMVDLWRPWLEEKIGADCDDLAAAIDEQSDFSKLTRRMIAHLDFANEDENESDLDADANDTGNDQDAVDGNGEGEGDDSDTTVDTLGADGIDESDVDAIDSDELQAELADDGELVDGDETDTKGEPWRPPYEGSNTGRRYHAYGEEFDEIIDANDLCPADELARLRIHLDQQLTSLQGIITRLANRLQRRLLAKQTRAWQFDLDEGLLDTARLARVIANPAYPLSYKLEKETSFRDTVVTLLLDNS
;
A
#
# COMPACT_ATOMS: atom_id res chain seq x y z
N SER A 1 2.91 10.10 -7.65
CA SER A 1 2.46 10.32 -6.26
C SER A 1 1.44 9.26 -5.91
N ALA A 2 1.87 8.14 -5.30
CA ALA A 2 1.03 7.10 -4.68
C ALA A 2 1.98 5.98 -4.23
N ASN A 3 2.54 6.08 -3.02
CA ASN A 3 3.21 4.98 -2.32
C ASN A 3 3.48 5.42 -0.87
N THR A 4 2.46 6.00 -0.25
CA THR A 4 2.48 6.25 1.19
C THR A 4 1.68 5.11 1.81
N ALA A 5 2.37 4.27 2.57
CA ALA A 5 1.69 3.29 3.40
C ALA A 5 0.86 4.07 4.44
N MET A 6 -0.46 3.99 4.32
CA MET A 6 -1.40 4.52 5.31
C MET A 6 -1.98 3.34 6.07
N THR A 7 -2.20 3.54 7.37
CA THR A 7 -2.92 2.60 8.22
C THR A 7 -4.17 3.29 8.74
N ASP A 8 -5.32 2.93 8.18
CA ASP A 8 -6.63 3.34 8.70
C ASP A 8 -7.10 2.31 9.74
N GLY A 9 -6.29 1.99 10.76
CA GLY A 9 -6.62 1.08 11.87
C GLY A 9 -6.93 -0.40 11.54
N GLU A 10 -7.59 -0.67 10.42
CA GLU A 10 -8.10 -1.95 9.94
C GLU A 10 -7.48 -2.39 8.61
N SER A 11 -6.87 -1.47 7.85
CA SER A 11 -6.22 -1.80 6.57
C SER A 11 -4.81 -1.19 6.48
N ALA A 12 -3.87 -1.99 5.97
CA ALA A 12 -2.49 -1.59 5.73
C ALA A 12 -2.17 -1.79 4.24
N GLN A 13 -1.78 -0.71 3.56
CA GLN A 13 -1.35 -0.78 2.15
C GLN A 13 0.17 -0.80 2.06
N LEU A 14 0.71 -1.85 1.44
CA LEU A 14 2.13 -1.98 1.15
C LEU A 14 2.45 -1.53 -0.27
N PRO A 15 3.62 -0.92 -0.50
CA PRO A 15 4.04 -0.56 -1.85
C PRO A 15 4.29 -1.83 -2.68
N LEU A 16 3.84 -1.80 -3.93
CA LEU A 16 4.09 -2.88 -4.87
C LEU A 16 5.60 -2.97 -5.18
N PRO A 17 6.23 -4.15 -5.04
CA PRO A 17 7.60 -4.33 -5.46
C PRO A 17 7.73 -4.17 -6.99
N PRO A 18 8.92 -3.81 -7.49
CA PRO A 18 9.15 -3.75 -8.94
C PRO A 18 9.01 -5.13 -9.57
N ARG A 19 8.75 -5.17 -10.88
CA ARG A 19 8.53 -6.43 -11.63
C ARG A 19 9.69 -7.42 -11.48
N ASP A 20 10.91 -6.92 -11.58
CA ASP A 20 12.13 -7.69 -11.34
C ASP A 20 12.71 -7.33 -9.97
N ALA A 21 12.00 -7.75 -8.90
CA ALA A 21 12.38 -7.41 -7.54
C ALA A 21 13.70 -8.07 -7.13
N THR A 22 14.66 -7.24 -6.72
CA THR A 22 15.88 -7.73 -6.09
C THR A 22 15.58 -8.20 -4.66
N ALA A 23 16.51 -8.97 -4.08
CA ALA A 23 16.39 -9.38 -2.68
C ALA A 23 16.30 -8.18 -1.71
N GLN A 24 16.92 -7.05 -2.08
CA GLN A 24 16.88 -5.81 -1.32
C GLN A 24 15.51 -5.14 -1.39
N ASP A 25 14.88 -5.11 -2.57
CA ASP A 25 13.53 -4.56 -2.75
C ASP A 25 12.51 -5.34 -1.92
N LEU A 26 12.62 -6.67 -1.92
CA LEU A 26 11.76 -7.53 -1.10
C LEU A 26 11.98 -7.33 0.40
N ALA A 27 13.24 -7.16 0.83
CA ALA A 27 13.55 -6.86 2.24
C ALA A 27 12.99 -5.51 2.68
N GLN A 28 13.05 -4.49 1.80
CA GLN A 28 12.45 -3.18 2.05
C GLN A 28 10.94 -3.28 2.23
N VAL A 29 10.22 -3.95 1.31
CA VAL A 29 8.75 -4.10 1.40
C VAL A 29 8.36 -4.88 2.66
N ARG A 30 9.11 -5.95 2.99
CA ARG A 30 8.92 -6.69 4.24
C ARG A 30 9.14 -5.82 5.47
N GLY A 31 10.17 -4.96 5.47
CA GLY A 31 10.44 -4.04 6.57
C GLY A 31 9.31 -3.05 6.79
N ILE A 32 8.66 -2.57 5.72
CA ILE A 32 7.46 -1.74 5.82
C ILE A 32 6.33 -2.53 6.46
N GLY A 33 6.08 -3.76 6.00
CA GLY A 33 5.07 -4.64 6.60
C GLY A 33 5.32 -4.92 8.08
N ASP A 34 6.55 -5.26 8.44
CA ASP A 34 6.95 -5.52 9.83
C ASP A 34 6.79 -4.26 10.70
N SER A 35 7.19 -3.08 10.20
CA SER A 35 7.05 -1.80 10.90
C SER A 35 5.57 -1.48 11.21
N LEU A 36 4.68 -1.68 10.23
CA LEU A 36 3.24 -1.49 10.41
C LEU A 36 2.65 -2.51 11.40
N ALA A 37 3.01 -3.79 11.26
CA ALA A 37 2.53 -4.86 12.14
C ALA A 37 2.98 -4.64 13.59
N LEU A 38 4.22 -4.20 13.80
CA LEU A 38 4.73 -3.87 15.12
C LEU A 38 4.04 -2.65 15.73
N ARG A 39 3.74 -1.63 14.91
CA ARG A 39 2.93 -0.50 15.37
C ARG A 39 1.55 -0.99 15.81
N LEU A 40 0.83 -1.73 14.98
CA LEU A 40 -0.48 -2.29 15.34
C LEU A 40 -0.45 -3.14 16.62
N ARG A 41 0.63 -3.89 16.84
CA ARG A 41 0.77 -4.75 18.02
C ARG A 41 1.11 -4.00 19.32
N HIS A 42 1.96 -2.98 19.24
CA HIS A 42 2.58 -2.37 20.41
C HIS A 42 2.10 -0.95 20.71
N HIS A 43 1.37 -0.32 19.80
CA HIS A 43 0.91 1.05 19.92
C HIS A 43 -0.55 1.12 20.39
N ASP A 44 -0.77 1.78 21.51
CA ASP A 44 -2.06 2.20 22.00
C ASP A 44 -2.34 3.64 21.53
N VAL A 45 -3.38 3.80 20.71
CA VAL A 45 -3.77 5.08 20.10
C VAL A 45 -4.33 6.06 21.13
N GLU A 46 -5.03 5.58 22.17
CA GLU A 46 -5.64 6.45 23.19
C GLU A 46 -4.58 7.04 24.11
N VAL A 47 -3.62 6.23 24.55
CA VAL A 47 -2.49 6.70 25.36
C VAL A 47 -1.63 7.68 24.57
N HIS A 48 -1.41 7.41 23.28
CA HIS A 48 -0.61 8.28 22.43
C HIS A 48 -1.28 9.64 22.18
N SER A 49 -2.56 9.64 21.78
CA SER A 49 -3.33 10.86 21.48
C SER A 49 -3.51 11.76 22.69
N SER A 50 -3.83 11.18 23.87
CA SER A 50 -3.99 11.93 25.12
C SER A 50 -2.71 12.62 25.61
N ARG A 51 -1.54 12.18 25.14
CA ARG A 51 -0.22 12.68 25.57
C ARG A 51 0.55 13.40 24.47
N CYS A 52 -0.04 13.55 23.30
CA CYS A 52 0.57 14.24 22.17
C CYS A 52 0.90 15.70 22.56
N PRO A 53 2.15 16.16 22.41
CA PRO A 53 2.52 17.54 22.71
C PRO A 53 1.91 18.53 21.70
N PRO A 54 1.67 19.79 22.11
CA PRO A 54 1.34 20.86 21.18
C PRO A 54 2.56 21.22 20.31
N GLY A 55 2.32 21.74 19.10
CA GLY A 55 3.38 22.12 18.15
C GLY A 55 3.68 21.03 17.11
N GLU A 56 3.89 21.44 15.86
CA GLU A 56 4.09 20.54 14.73
C GLU A 56 5.41 19.75 14.85
N SER A 57 6.51 20.44 15.14
CA SER A 57 7.84 19.82 15.32
C SER A 57 7.87 18.86 16.51
N ALA A 58 7.32 19.27 17.66
CA ALA A 58 7.22 18.44 18.85
C ALA A 58 6.40 17.17 18.60
N ARG A 59 5.27 17.29 17.91
CA ARG A 59 4.45 16.14 17.49
C ARG A 59 5.22 15.20 16.56
N ALA A 60 5.94 15.73 15.57
CA ALA A 60 6.72 14.92 14.65
C ALA A 60 7.83 14.12 15.37
N ILE A 61 8.51 14.72 16.35
CA ILE A 61 9.49 14.01 17.19
C ILE A 61 8.80 12.93 18.03
N TYR A 62 7.68 13.26 18.66
CA TYR A 62 6.91 12.34 19.49
C TYR A 62 6.47 11.10 18.70
N ASP A 63 5.87 11.30 17.52
CA ASP A 63 5.40 10.23 16.64
C ASP A 63 6.55 9.36 16.14
N ALA A 64 7.69 9.98 15.77
CA ALA A 64 8.88 9.30 15.30
C ALA A 64 9.53 8.43 16.39
N VAL A 65 9.60 8.93 17.62
CA VAL A 65 10.18 8.22 18.77
C VAL A 65 9.27 7.08 19.22
N GLU A 66 7.96 7.26 19.17
CA GLU A 66 6.99 6.17 19.41
C GLU A 66 7.10 5.06 18.36
N GLN A 67 7.30 5.42 17.09
CA GLN A 67 7.55 4.43 16.03
C GLN A 67 8.82 3.62 16.34
N VAL A 68 9.90 4.27 16.79
CA VAL A 68 11.15 3.60 17.20
C VAL A 68 10.91 2.63 18.35
N ARG A 69 10.07 2.98 19.33
CA ARG A 69 9.72 2.07 20.44
C ARG A 69 9.06 0.78 19.93
N CYS A 70 8.04 0.92 19.08
CA CYS A 70 7.31 -0.22 18.51
C CYS A 70 8.25 -1.14 17.71
N GLU A 71 9.09 -0.55 16.87
CA GLU A 71 10.06 -1.28 16.04
C GLU A 71 11.12 -2.00 16.91
N ALA A 72 11.66 -1.31 17.92
CA ALA A 72 12.68 -1.86 18.79
C ALA A 72 12.18 -3.03 19.66
N LEU A 73 10.92 -2.98 20.14
CA LEU A 73 10.30 -4.10 20.86
C LEU A 73 10.24 -5.37 20.00
N GLY A 74 9.90 -5.23 18.71
CA GLY A 74 9.89 -6.32 17.75
C GLY A 74 11.29 -6.81 17.40
N ALA A 75 12.20 -5.90 17.08
CA ALA A 75 13.57 -6.20 16.68
C ALA A 75 14.35 -6.97 17.75
N ARG A 76 14.14 -6.66 19.04
CA ARG A 76 14.78 -7.36 20.17
C ARG A 76 14.42 -8.86 20.23
N ARG A 77 13.20 -9.22 19.81
CA ARG A 77 12.69 -10.60 19.88
C ARG A 77 12.88 -11.35 18.56
N MET A 78 12.81 -10.64 17.43
CA MET A 78 12.75 -11.24 16.09
C MET A 78 13.88 -10.72 15.21
N LYS A 79 14.99 -11.47 15.14
CA LYS A 79 16.18 -11.08 14.34
C LYS A 79 15.89 -10.93 12.84
N GLY A 80 14.92 -11.67 12.30
CA GLY A 80 14.49 -11.51 10.90
C GLY A 80 13.84 -10.15 10.66
N VAL A 81 12.94 -9.76 11.56
CA VAL A 81 12.28 -8.44 11.54
C VAL A 81 13.31 -7.32 11.70
N ALA A 82 14.28 -7.46 12.60
CA ALA A 82 15.35 -6.48 12.75
C ALA A 82 16.09 -6.19 11.44
N ARG A 83 16.44 -7.24 10.67
CA ARG A 83 17.09 -7.09 9.35
C ARG A 83 16.19 -6.44 8.31
N ASN A 84 14.90 -6.78 8.31
CA ASN A 84 13.94 -6.17 7.38
C ASN A 84 13.77 -4.68 7.69
N LEU A 85 13.65 -4.31 8.97
CA LEU A 85 13.59 -2.92 9.43
C LEU A 85 14.85 -2.13 9.07
N GLU A 86 16.04 -2.73 9.23
CA GLU A 86 17.32 -2.12 8.82
C GLU A 86 17.37 -1.86 7.30
N ALA A 87 16.97 -2.85 6.49
CA ALA A 87 16.90 -2.70 5.03
C ALA A 87 15.89 -1.60 4.60
N MET A 88 14.74 -1.53 5.27
CA MET A 88 13.76 -0.47 5.07
C MET A 88 14.36 0.90 5.42
N LEU A 89 14.97 1.04 6.59
CA LEU A 89 15.51 2.29 7.09
C LEU A 89 16.64 2.81 6.18
N GLU A 90 17.58 1.95 5.79
CA GLU A 90 18.65 2.31 4.85
C GLU A 90 18.10 2.80 3.50
N ALA A 91 17.07 2.13 2.97
CA ALA A 91 16.44 2.56 1.73
C ALA A 91 15.70 3.91 1.87
N GLN A 92 15.06 4.16 3.01
CA GLN A 92 14.42 5.44 3.30
C GLN A 92 15.43 6.58 3.45
N CYS A 93 16.50 6.37 4.20
CA CYS A 93 17.57 7.35 4.40
C CYS A 93 18.24 7.73 3.07
N ARG A 94 18.54 6.74 2.22
CA ARG A 94 19.08 6.99 0.88
C ARG A 94 18.10 7.74 -0.01
N LYS A 95 16.80 7.40 0.04
CA LYS A 95 15.77 8.11 -0.74
C LYS A 95 15.62 9.57 -0.32
N LYS A 96 15.87 9.89 0.95
CA LYS A 96 15.86 11.26 1.48
C LYS A 96 17.16 12.03 1.22
N GLY A 97 18.19 11.38 0.68
CA GLY A 97 19.47 12.04 0.33
C GLY A 97 20.35 12.37 1.53
N PHE A 98 20.19 11.66 2.66
CA PHE A 98 20.98 11.92 3.88
C PHE A 98 22.48 11.63 3.72
N ASP A 99 22.84 10.89 2.67
CA ASP A 99 24.22 10.60 2.26
C ASP A 99 24.95 11.84 1.72
N GLN A 100 24.21 12.85 1.27
CA GLN A 100 24.73 14.08 0.67
C GLN A 100 24.74 15.27 1.63
N VAL A 101 24.21 15.11 2.84
CA VAL A 101 24.14 16.18 3.85
C VAL A 101 25.54 16.46 4.39
N SER A 102 25.97 17.72 4.28
CA SER A 102 27.26 18.18 4.82
C SER A 102 27.13 19.19 5.96
N GLU A 103 25.96 19.81 6.13
CA GLU A 103 25.72 20.86 7.12
C GLU A 103 24.53 20.49 8.02
N ARG A 104 24.56 20.98 9.26
CA ARG A 104 23.54 20.69 10.27
C ARG A 104 22.15 21.19 9.84
N ASP A 105 22.08 22.39 9.27
CA ASP A 105 20.81 23.06 8.91
C ASP A 105 20.07 22.38 7.74
N GLN A 106 20.79 21.57 6.96
CA GLN A 106 20.22 20.81 5.84
C GLN A 106 19.53 19.52 6.31
N ALA A 107 19.75 19.11 7.57
CA ALA A 107 19.25 17.87 8.13
C ALA A 107 18.04 18.09 9.05
N PRO A 108 16.91 17.39 8.82
CA PRO A 108 15.76 17.48 9.71
C PRO A 108 16.09 16.97 11.13
N VAL A 109 15.90 17.82 12.15
CA VAL A 109 16.09 17.49 13.57
C VAL A 109 15.34 16.21 13.95
N VAL A 110 14.10 16.06 13.48
CA VAL A 110 13.22 14.91 13.75
C VAL A 110 13.91 13.60 13.37
N GLU A 111 14.59 13.57 12.22
CA GLU A 111 15.26 12.38 11.70
C GLU A 111 16.55 12.08 12.47
N ALA A 112 17.30 13.13 12.85
CA ALA A 112 18.48 12.98 13.70
C ALA A 112 18.11 12.42 15.09
N VAL A 113 17.07 12.98 15.74
CA VAL A 113 16.56 12.50 17.02
C VAL A 113 16.06 11.06 16.89
N ARG A 114 15.27 10.75 15.87
CA ARG A 114 14.76 9.38 15.63
C ARG A 114 15.89 8.36 15.55
N LEU A 115 16.93 8.64 14.75
CA LEU A 115 18.05 7.73 14.55
C LEU A 115 18.93 7.61 15.80
N LEU A 116 19.13 8.70 16.54
CA LEU A 116 19.91 8.69 17.78
C LEU A 116 19.19 7.89 18.88
N VAL A 117 17.89 8.12 19.07
CA VAL A 117 17.06 7.36 20.02
C VAL A 117 17.03 5.89 19.63
N ARG A 118 16.87 5.55 18.34
CA ARG A 118 16.97 4.17 17.86
C ARG A 118 18.31 3.54 18.24
N GLN A 119 19.42 4.23 17.96
CA GLN A 119 20.76 3.74 18.29
C GLN A 119 20.91 3.46 19.79
N ARG A 120 20.35 4.32 20.65
CA ARG A 120 20.39 4.15 22.11
C ARG A 120 19.55 2.97 22.59
N ILE A 121 18.35 2.80 22.03
CA ILE A 121 17.41 1.74 22.43
C ILE A 121 17.84 0.35 21.91
N THR A 122 18.30 0.25 20.67
CA THR A 122 18.67 -1.04 20.05
C THR A 122 20.15 -1.38 20.17
N GLY A 123 21.01 -0.38 20.39
CA GLY A 123 22.47 -0.53 20.37
C GLY A 123 23.08 -0.63 18.97
N GLU A 124 22.24 -0.61 17.92
CA GLU A 124 22.69 -0.70 16.53
C GLU A 124 23.12 0.67 16.00
N LYS A 125 24.16 0.70 15.17
CA LYS A 125 24.61 1.95 14.54
C LYS A 125 23.54 2.49 13.58
N PRO A 126 23.54 3.82 13.34
CA PRO A 126 22.73 4.39 12.26
C PRO A 126 23.08 3.73 10.91
N PRO A 127 22.13 3.68 9.97
CA PRO A 127 22.38 3.17 8.62
C PRO A 127 23.55 3.92 7.95
N PRO A 128 24.34 3.26 7.11
CA PRO A 128 25.47 3.89 6.41
C PRO A 128 25.09 5.18 5.68
N SER A 129 23.91 5.21 5.05
CA SER A 129 23.40 6.40 4.33
C SER A 129 23.04 7.59 5.23
N ALA A 130 22.92 7.40 6.55
CA ALA A 130 22.57 8.46 7.49
C ALA A 130 23.62 8.73 8.57
N SER A 131 24.72 7.96 8.62
CA SER A 131 25.74 8.10 9.67
C SER A 131 26.33 9.51 9.69
N GLY A 132 26.69 10.08 8.52
CA GLY A 132 27.25 11.43 8.43
C GLY A 132 26.31 12.50 8.99
N MET A 133 25.03 12.42 8.61
CA MET A 133 23.99 13.31 9.14
C MET A 133 23.86 13.21 10.66
N VAL A 134 23.80 12.01 11.22
CA VAL A 134 23.67 11.81 12.67
C VAL A 134 24.90 12.34 13.40
N ASP A 135 26.09 12.16 12.85
CA ASP A 135 27.34 12.60 13.48
C ASP A 135 27.48 14.13 13.53
N LEU A 136 26.83 14.88 12.62
CA LEU A 136 26.72 16.35 12.70
C LEU A 136 25.88 16.81 13.89
N TRP A 137 24.78 16.10 14.18
CA TRP A 137 23.86 16.42 15.26
C TRP A 137 24.27 15.84 16.61
N ARG A 138 25.07 14.77 16.61
CA ARG A 138 25.42 13.98 17.79
C ARG A 138 25.97 14.82 18.94
N PRO A 139 26.95 15.73 18.77
CA PRO A 139 27.50 16.47 19.91
C PRO A 139 26.43 17.30 20.64
N TRP A 140 25.59 18.00 19.88
CA TRP A 140 24.53 18.84 20.43
C TRP A 140 23.41 18.01 21.07
N LEU A 141 22.95 16.95 20.38
CA LEU A 141 21.88 16.10 20.91
C LEU A 141 22.34 15.29 22.14
N GLU A 142 23.56 14.77 22.16
CA GLU A 142 24.05 14.02 23.33
C GLU A 142 24.25 14.92 24.55
N GLU A 143 24.65 16.17 24.36
CA GLU A 143 24.72 17.16 25.44
C GLU A 143 23.33 17.46 26.03
N LYS A 144 22.31 17.63 25.17
CA LYS A 144 20.97 18.08 25.61
C LYS A 144 20.06 16.94 26.07
N ILE A 145 20.04 15.83 25.35
CA ILE A 145 19.07 14.72 25.55
C ILE A 145 19.72 13.35 25.74
N GLY A 146 21.04 13.29 25.93
CA GLY A 146 21.76 12.01 26.11
C GLY A 146 21.21 11.18 27.28
N ALA A 147 20.99 11.82 28.43
CA ALA A 147 20.43 11.16 29.61
C ALA A 147 18.97 10.72 29.40
N ASP A 148 18.16 11.53 28.70
CA ASP A 148 16.78 11.16 28.38
C ASP A 148 16.71 9.94 27.45
N CYS A 149 17.64 9.84 26.49
CA CYS A 149 17.74 8.66 25.63
C CYS A 149 18.03 7.38 26.43
N ASP A 150 18.88 7.47 27.45
CA ASP A 150 19.23 6.33 28.31
C ASP A 150 18.03 5.93 29.20
N ASP A 151 17.28 6.90 29.72
CA ASP A 151 16.03 6.64 30.46
C ASP A 151 14.95 6.01 29.56
N LEU A 152 14.81 6.49 28.32
CA LEU A 152 13.90 5.92 27.32
C LEU A 152 14.25 4.46 27.00
N ALA A 153 15.53 4.13 26.90
CA ALA A 153 15.99 2.76 26.66
C ALA A 153 15.63 1.79 27.80
N ALA A 154 15.55 2.29 29.04
CA ALA A 154 15.14 1.53 30.22
C ALA A 154 13.61 1.36 30.32
N ALA A 155 12.82 2.32 29.82
CA ALA A 155 11.36 2.37 29.96
C ALA A 155 10.59 1.93 28.69
N ILE A 156 11.21 1.14 27.81
CA ILE A 156 10.64 0.81 26.48
C ILE A 156 9.34 -0.03 26.52
N ASP A 157 9.17 -0.85 27.56
CA ASP A 157 8.11 -1.86 27.60
C ASP A 157 6.72 -1.25 27.87
N GLU A 158 6.65 -0.20 28.68
CA GLU A 158 5.40 0.46 29.09
C GLU A 158 5.20 1.77 28.33
N GLN A 159 4.25 1.80 27.39
CA GLN A 159 4.01 2.96 26.52
C GLN A 159 3.71 4.22 27.31
N SER A 160 2.96 4.09 28.41
CA SER A 160 2.64 5.26 29.25
C SER A 160 3.92 5.94 29.77
N ASP A 161 4.83 5.18 30.36
CA ASP A 161 6.02 5.78 30.96
C ASP A 161 7.00 6.27 29.91
N PHE A 162 7.11 5.54 28.80
CA PHE A 162 7.85 6.00 27.63
C PHE A 162 7.33 7.34 27.09
N SER A 163 6.02 7.50 26.90
CA SER A 163 5.42 8.76 26.44
C SER A 163 5.74 9.94 27.36
N LYS A 164 5.75 9.74 28.68
CA LYS A 164 6.11 10.82 29.64
C LYS A 164 7.56 11.24 29.48
N LEU A 165 8.47 10.29 29.33
CA LEU A 165 9.89 10.54 29.12
C LEU A 165 10.14 11.21 27.76
N THR A 166 9.43 10.80 26.70
CA THR A 166 9.52 11.44 25.39
C THR A 166 9.09 12.91 25.46
N ARG A 167 8.02 13.24 26.21
CA ARG A 167 7.62 14.63 26.42
C ARG A 167 8.66 15.45 27.19
N ARG A 168 9.30 14.85 28.20
CA ARG A 168 10.39 15.49 28.95
C ARG A 168 11.58 15.78 28.03
N MET A 169 11.96 14.81 27.21
CA MET A 169 13.01 14.95 26.20
C MET A 169 12.69 16.08 25.19
N ILE A 170 11.46 16.15 24.69
CA ILE A 170 11.02 17.22 23.79
C ILE A 170 11.10 18.58 24.48
N ALA A 171 10.67 18.68 25.74
CA ALA A 171 10.80 19.93 26.49
C ALA A 171 12.26 20.37 26.63
N HIS A 172 13.20 19.46 26.89
CA HIS A 172 14.63 19.79 26.93
C HIS A 172 15.18 20.27 25.58
N LEU A 173 14.65 19.77 24.46
CA LEU A 173 15.00 20.27 23.12
C LEU A 173 14.41 21.65 22.86
N ASP A 174 13.16 21.90 23.27
CA ASP A 174 12.50 23.20 23.06
C ASP A 174 13.14 24.31 23.91
N PHE A 175 13.44 24.05 25.18
CA PHE A 175 14.19 25.00 26.02
C PHE A 175 15.59 25.29 25.46
N ALA A 176 16.25 24.29 24.87
CA ALA A 176 17.54 24.49 24.21
C ALA A 176 17.44 25.38 22.96
N ASN A 177 16.31 25.31 22.23
CA ASN A 177 16.07 26.18 21.08
C ASN A 177 15.70 27.62 21.51
N GLU A 178 15.00 27.78 22.64
CA GLU A 178 14.72 29.11 23.22
C GLU A 178 16.01 29.78 23.71
N ASP A 179 16.91 29.05 24.37
CA ASP A 179 18.23 29.55 24.80
C ASP A 179 19.13 29.97 23.62
N GLU A 180 19.05 29.28 22.47
CA GLU A 180 19.77 29.68 21.25
C GLU A 180 19.17 30.96 20.63
N ASN A 181 17.84 31.13 20.67
CA ASN A 181 17.15 32.31 20.14
C ASN A 181 17.25 33.56 21.05
N GLU A 182 17.48 33.41 22.36
CA GLU A 182 17.76 34.55 23.25
C GLU A 182 19.14 35.18 22.97
N SER A 183 20.04 34.47 22.31
CA SER A 183 21.37 35.00 21.94
C SER A 183 21.37 36.00 20.77
N ASP A 184 20.21 36.20 20.11
CA ASP A 184 20.03 37.14 18.99
C ASP A 184 19.18 38.39 19.34
N LEU A 185 18.87 38.64 20.63
CA LEU A 185 18.05 39.78 21.07
C LEU A 185 18.83 40.97 21.69
N ASP A 186 20.12 41.10 21.43
CA ASP A 186 20.92 42.26 21.85
C ASP A 186 21.34 43.14 20.65
N ALA A 187 20.38 43.70 19.91
CA ALA A 187 20.58 44.92 19.11
C ALA A 187 19.24 45.55 18.66
N ASP A 188 18.54 46.24 19.56
CA ASP A 188 18.13 47.65 19.36
C ASP A 188 17.07 48.05 20.40
N ALA A 189 17.57 48.51 21.55
CA ALA A 189 16.80 49.40 22.41
C ALA A 189 17.05 50.84 21.94
N ASN A 190 16.12 51.41 21.18
CA ASN A 190 15.96 52.86 21.15
C ASN A 190 14.48 53.26 21.02
N ASP A 191 13.92 53.55 22.20
CA ASP A 191 12.97 54.61 22.52
C ASP A 191 12.41 55.45 21.36
N THR A 192 11.07 55.46 21.20
CA THR A 192 10.28 56.71 21.24
C THR A 192 8.77 56.46 21.24
N GLY A 193 8.11 56.87 22.33
CA GLY A 193 7.03 57.87 22.31
C GLY A 193 5.69 57.59 21.61
N ASN A 194 4.69 57.21 22.43
CA ASN A 194 3.41 57.90 22.69
C ASN A 194 2.30 58.06 21.62
N ASP A 195 1.06 58.09 22.17
CA ASP A 195 -0.27 58.49 21.64
C ASP A 195 -1.08 57.45 20.84
N GLN A 196 -2.14 56.89 21.44
CA GLN A 196 -3.54 57.39 21.49
C GLN A 196 -4.22 57.36 20.12
N ASP A 197 -5.20 56.46 19.95
CA ASP A 197 -6.61 56.87 19.91
C ASP A 197 -7.57 55.68 19.81
N ALA A 198 -8.63 55.77 20.61
CA ALA A 198 -9.85 55.00 20.47
C ALA A 198 -10.81 55.81 19.57
N VAL A 199 -11.36 55.20 18.52
CA VAL A 199 -12.60 55.67 17.90
C VAL A 199 -13.45 54.47 17.44
N ASP A 200 -14.63 54.42 18.04
CA ASP A 200 -15.82 53.66 17.69
C ASP A 200 -16.52 54.30 16.47
N GLY A 201 -17.16 53.51 15.60
CA GLY A 201 -17.72 54.00 14.34
C GLY A 201 -18.58 53.00 13.57
N ASN A 202 -19.84 52.90 14.02
CA ASN A 202 -20.97 52.18 13.42
C ASN A 202 -21.30 52.59 11.97
N GLY A 203 -21.78 51.66 11.13
CA GLY A 203 -22.33 51.92 9.79
C GLY A 203 -22.92 50.69 9.11
N GLU A 204 -24.25 50.58 9.14
CA GLU A 204 -25.11 49.52 8.59
C GLU A 204 -25.15 49.46 7.04
N GLY A 205 -25.51 48.29 6.49
CA GLY A 205 -25.90 48.12 5.07
C GLY A 205 -26.15 46.65 4.68
N GLU A 206 -27.42 46.29 4.50
CA GLU A 206 -28.03 44.97 4.25
C GLU A 206 -27.74 44.29 2.89
N GLY A 207 -28.04 42.98 2.82
CA GLY A 207 -28.32 42.18 1.61
C GLY A 207 -27.65 40.79 1.63
N ASP A 208 -28.25 39.76 2.24
CA ASP A 208 -29.08 38.71 1.60
C ASP A 208 -28.28 37.90 0.55
N ASP A 209 -28.03 36.59 0.67
CA ASP A 209 -29.03 35.52 0.76
C ASP A 209 -28.38 34.19 1.24
N SER A 210 -29.26 33.38 1.81
CA SER A 210 -29.26 32.01 2.35
C SER A 210 -28.42 30.91 1.64
N ASP A 211 -28.18 29.71 2.16
CA ASP A 211 -28.82 28.96 3.24
C ASP A 211 -27.86 27.88 3.79
N THR A 212 -27.89 27.70 5.10
CA THR A 212 -27.41 26.52 5.82
C THR A 212 -28.62 25.85 6.43
N THR A 213 -28.86 24.57 6.13
CA THR A 213 -29.71 23.75 7.00
C THR A 213 -29.07 22.39 7.27
N VAL A 214 -28.86 22.20 8.57
CA VAL A 214 -28.60 20.95 9.28
C VAL A 214 -29.97 20.36 9.63
N ASP A 215 -30.18 19.05 9.49
CA ASP A 215 -30.86 18.18 10.46
C ASP A 215 -30.98 16.75 9.90
N THR A 216 -30.49 15.68 10.54
CA THR A 216 -30.89 15.07 11.84
C THR A 216 -32.03 14.04 11.68
N LEU A 217 -31.69 12.78 12.01
CA LEU A 217 -32.51 11.61 12.39
C LEU A 217 -33.15 10.72 11.30
N GLY A 218 -32.92 9.41 11.45
CA GLY A 218 -33.68 8.37 10.78
C GLY A 218 -33.04 6.98 10.91
N ALA A 219 -33.13 6.37 12.10
CA ALA A 219 -32.97 4.93 12.26
C ALA A 219 -34.23 4.23 11.71
N ASP A 220 -34.09 3.25 10.83
CA ASP A 220 -34.81 1.97 10.86
C ASP A 220 -34.51 1.10 9.62
N GLY A 221 -34.50 -0.22 9.84
CA GLY A 221 -34.91 -1.21 8.85
C GLY A 221 -33.84 -1.77 7.92
N ILE A 222 -33.23 -2.88 8.30
CA ILE A 222 -32.74 -3.89 7.34
C ILE A 222 -34.00 -4.44 6.66
N ASP A 223 -34.20 -4.10 5.39
CA ASP A 223 -35.26 -4.67 4.54
C ASP A 223 -34.65 -5.69 3.56
N GLU A 224 -35.07 -6.95 3.70
CA GLU A 224 -34.66 -8.13 2.94
C GLU A 224 -35.40 -8.25 1.59
N SER A 225 -35.45 -7.18 0.79
CA SER A 225 -36.28 -7.22 -0.43
C SER A 225 -35.77 -6.45 -1.64
N ASP A 226 -34.47 -6.53 -1.94
CA ASP A 226 -33.91 -5.95 -3.18
C ASP A 226 -33.20 -6.99 -4.07
N VAL A 227 -33.71 -8.22 -4.02
CA VAL A 227 -33.41 -9.29 -4.99
C VAL A 227 -34.65 -9.59 -5.80
N ASP A 228 -35.10 -8.66 -6.64
CA ASP A 228 -35.82 -9.05 -7.86
C ASP A 228 -35.91 -7.93 -8.92
N ALA A 229 -35.86 -8.38 -10.17
CA ALA A 229 -36.11 -7.64 -11.41
C ALA A 229 -35.01 -6.69 -11.91
N ILE A 230 -33.86 -7.27 -12.33
CA ILE A 230 -33.20 -6.78 -13.54
C ILE A 230 -33.67 -7.68 -14.68
N ASP A 231 -34.32 -7.02 -15.64
CA ASP A 231 -35.09 -7.58 -16.74
C ASP A 231 -34.31 -8.61 -17.58
N SER A 232 -34.91 -9.78 -17.74
CA SER A 232 -34.37 -10.88 -18.55
C SER A 232 -34.38 -10.55 -20.05
N ASP A 233 -35.16 -9.56 -20.47
CA ASP A 233 -35.32 -9.21 -21.88
C ASP A 233 -34.19 -8.32 -22.42
N GLU A 234 -33.51 -7.54 -21.58
CA GLU A 234 -32.37 -6.70 -22.01
C GLU A 234 -31.10 -7.55 -22.26
N LEU A 235 -30.97 -8.71 -21.59
CA LEU A 235 -29.89 -9.67 -21.84
C LEU A 235 -30.12 -10.51 -23.11
N GLN A 236 -31.38 -10.70 -23.51
CA GLN A 236 -31.76 -11.46 -24.71
C GLN A 236 -31.64 -10.61 -25.99
N ALA A 237 -31.83 -9.28 -25.90
CA ALA A 237 -31.65 -8.36 -27.02
C ALA A 237 -30.17 -8.18 -27.42
N GLU A 238 -29.24 -8.21 -26.46
CA GLU A 238 -27.78 -8.14 -26.72
C GLU A 238 -27.17 -9.45 -27.25
N LEU A 239 -27.94 -10.54 -27.29
CA LEU A 239 -27.58 -11.81 -27.95
C LEU A 239 -27.94 -11.83 -29.44
N ALA A 240 -28.72 -10.85 -29.93
CA ALA A 240 -29.25 -10.84 -31.30
C ALA A 240 -28.54 -9.86 -32.25
N ASP A 241 -27.65 -8.98 -31.74
CA ASP A 241 -27.00 -7.92 -32.54
C ASP A 241 -25.52 -8.19 -32.89
N ASP A 242 -24.95 -9.34 -32.52
CA ASP A 242 -23.64 -9.72 -33.05
C ASP A 242 -23.82 -10.47 -34.37
N GLY A 243 -23.65 -9.72 -35.47
CA GLY A 243 -23.85 -10.17 -36.83
C GLY A 243 -23.10 -11.46 -37.20
N GLU A 244 -23.72 -12.25 -38.08
CA GLU A 244 -23.20 -13.43 -38.77
C GLU A 244 -21.80 -13.89 -38.32
N LEU A 245 -21.78 -14.76 -37.32
CA LEU A 245 -20.70 -15.72 -37.14
C LEU A 245 -20.70 -16.61 -38.38
N VAL A 246 -19.83 -16.30 -39.35
CA VAL A 246 -19.50 -17.21 -40.45
C VAL A 246 -19.06 -18.53 -39.82
N ASP A 247 -19.79 -19.59 -40.17
CA ASP A 247 -19.52 -20.99 -39.85
C ASP A 247 -18.17 -21.38 -40.45
N GLY A 248 -17.10 -21.05 -39.73
CA GLY A 248 -15.73 -21.36 -40.05
C GLY A 248 -15.37 -22.68 -39.39
N ASP A 249 -15.56 -23.76 -40.17
CA ASP A 249 -15.03 -25.12 -40.02
C ASP A 249 -14.34 -25.38 -38.67
N GLU A 250 -15.04 -26.11 -37.79
CA GLU A 250 -14.53 -26.61 -36.51
C GLU A 250 -13.26 -27.43 -36.76
N THR A 251 -12.10 -26.77 -36.74
CA THR A 251 -10.82 -27.47 -36.68
C THR A 251 -10.75 -28.22 -35.35
N ASP A 252 -10.81 -29.54 -35.44
CA ASP A 252 -10.71 -30.57 -34.40
C ASP A 252 -9.60 -30.23 -33.39
N THR A 253 -9.94 -29.47 -32.34
CA THR A 253 -9.04 -29.15 -31.22
C THR A 253 -9.05 -30.27 -30.19
N LYS A 254 -8.68 -31.49 -30.63
CA LYS A 254 -8.24 -32.59 -29.75
C LYS A 254 -6.78 -32.43 -29.31
N GLY A 255 -6.35 -31.19 -29.06
CA GLY A 255 -5.10 -30.91 -28.38
C GLY A 255 -5.37 -30.83 -26.89
N GLU A 256 -4.66 -31.61 -26.07
CA GLU A 256 -4.69 -31.42 -24.61
C GLU A 256 -4.50 -29.92 -24.29
N PRO A 257 -5.29 -29.33 -23.37
CA PRO A 257 -5.12 -27.95 -22.97
C PRO A 257 -3.66 -27.69 -22.64
N TRP A 258 -3.05 -26.69 -23.27
CA TRP A 258 -1.67 -26.33 -23.03
C TRP A 258 -1.46 -26.14 -21.53
N ARG A 259 -0.69 -27.04 -20.91
CA ARG A 259 -0.22 -26.88 -19.54
C ARG A 259 1.12 -26.14 -19.61
N PRO A 260 1.27 -25.00 -18.92
CA PRO A 260 2.60 -24.41 -18.76
C PRO A 260 3.52 -25.49 -18.17
N PRO A 261 4.79 -25.58 -18.62
CA PRO A 261 5.76 -26.48 -18.02
C PRO A 261 5.74 -26.26 -16.50
N TYR A 262 5.68 -27.36 -15.73
CA TYR A 262 5.75 -27.34 -14.26
C TYR A 262 7.03 -26.66 -13.72
N GLU A 263 7.94 -26.30 -14.63
CA GLU A 263 9.17 -25.55 -14.39
C GLU A 263 8.97 -24.02 -14.34
N GLY A 264 7.72 -23.55 -14.30
CA GLY A 264 7.41 -22.16 -13.97
C GLY A 264 7.54 -21.88 -12.47
N SER A 265 8.54 -21.07 -12.11
CA SER A 265 8.60 -20.23 -10.88
C SER A 265 9.11 -20.84 -9.55
N ASN A 266 9.08 -22.15 -9.30
CA ASN A 266 9.47 -22.70 -7.98
C ASN A 266 10.90 -23.28 -7.86
N THR A 267 11.77 -23.09 -8.87
CA THR A 267 13.14 -23.61 -8.83
C THR A 267 14.10 -22.82 -7.94
N GLY A 268 13.79 -21.54 -7.63
CA GLY A 268 14.68 -20.66 -6.87
C GLY A 268 14.67 -20.90 -5.36
N ARG A 269 13.51 -21.19 -4.77
CA ARG A 269 13.34 -21.58 -3.36
C ARG A 269 12.08 -22.41 -3.23
N ARG A 270 12.23 -23.73 -3.03
CA ARG A 270 11.12 -24.55 -2.53
C ARG A 270 10.70 -23.95 -1.19
N TYR A 271 9.40 -23.88 -0.94
CA TYR A 271 8.87 -23.56 0.37
C TYR A 271 9.62 -24.40 1.43
N HIS A 272 10.21 -23.73 2.40
CA HIS A 272 10.95 -24.33 3.49
C HIS A 272 10.26 -23.90 4.77
N ALA A 273 9.56 -24.83 5.42
CA ALA A 273 8.95 -24.58 6.72
C ALA A 273 10.04 -24.20 7.73
N TYR A 274 9.81 -23.15 8.53
CA TYR A 274 10.81 -22.67 9.51
C TYR A 274 10.67 -23.34 10.88
N GLY A 275 9.53 -23.96 11.16
CA GLY A 275 9.28 -24.77 12.34
C GLY A 275 8.08 -25.69 12.07
N GLU A 276 8.17 -26.94 12.51
CA GLU A 276 7.14 -27.97 12.35
C GLU A 276 6.43 -28.27 13.69
N GLU A 277 6.79 -27.55 14.76
CA GLU A 277 6.38 -27.88 16.14
C GLU A 277 4.88 -27.65 16.44
N PHE A 278 4.19 -26.87 15.60
CA PHE A 278 2.76 -26.60 15.69
C PHE A 278 1.98 -27.18 14.51
N ASP A 279 2.64 -27.90 13.61
CA ASP A 279 2.04 -28.42 12.38
C ASP A 279 1.58 -29.86 12.58
N GLU A 280 0.38 -30.18 12.11
CA GLU A 280 -0.13 -31.56 12.08
C GLU A 280 -0.28 -32.01 10.62
N ILE A 281 0.38 -33.12 10.29
CA ILE A 281 0.27 -33.74 8.97
C ILE A 281 -0.65 -34.95 9.09
N ILE A 282 -1.89 -34.80 8.64
CA ILE A 282 -2.90 -35.86 8.61
C ILE A 282 -3.17 -36.23 7.15
N ASP A 283 -3.31 -37.53 6.85
CA ASP A 283 -3.75 -37.95 5.53
C ASP A 283 -5.21 -37.51 5.30
N ALA A 284 -5.54 -37.02 4.11
CA ALA A 284 -6.89 -36.57 3.80
C ALA A 284 -7.95 -37.68 4.03
N ASN A 285 -7.57 -38.95 3.87
CA ASN A 285 -8.46 -40.09 4.13
C ASN A 285 -8.74 -40.31 5.62
N ASP A 286 -7.84 -39.87 6.52
CA ASP A 286 -8.01 -39.98 7.97
C ASP A 286 -8.89 -38.84 8.53
N LEU A 287 -8.93 -37.69 7.85
CA LEU A 287 -9.79 -36.55 8.18
C LEU A 287 -11.26 -36.76 7.83
N CYS A 288 -11.54 -37.44 6.71
CA CYS A 288 -12.91 -37.62 6.23
C CYS A 288 -13.10 -38.99 5.55
N PRO A 289 -13.89 -39.91 6.15
CA PRO A 289 -14.20 -41.18 5.52
C PRO A 289 -15.07 -40.97 4.27
N ALA A 290 -14.98 -41.90 3.30
CA ALA A 290 -15.63 -41.79 1.99
C ALA A 290 -17.15 -41.53 2.05
N ASP A 291 -17.84 -42.11 3.04
CA ASP A 291 -19.29 -41.93 3.23
C ASP A 291 -19.64 -40.51 3.69
N GLU A 292 -18.78 -39.90 4.50
CA GLU A 292 -18.95 -38.53 4.99
C GLU A 292 -18.63 -37.52 3.88
N LEU A 293 -17.58 -37.77 3.09
CA LEU A 293 -17.26 -36.98 1.91
C LEU A 293 -18.42 -36.94 0.93
N ALA A 294 -19.05 -38.08 0.65
CA ALA A 294 -20.22 -38.15 -0.23
C ALA A 294 -21.39 -37.29 0.30
N ARG A 295 -21.64 -37.31 1.62
CA ARG A 295 -22.67 -36.46 2.24
C ARG A 295 -22.33 -34.98 2.17
N LEU A 296 -21.10 -34.60 2.52
CA LEU A 296 -20.63 -33.22 2.47
C LEU A 296 -20.71 -32.67 1.04
N ARG A 297 -20.41 -33.50 0.04
CA ARG A 297 -20.51 -33.11 -1.37
C ARG A 297 -21.95 -32.87 -1.82
N ILE A 298 -22.87 -33.74 -1.42
CA ILE A 298 -24.31 -33.53 -1.66
C ILE A 298 -24.79 -32.23 -0.99
N HIS A 299 -24.33 -31.95 0.24
CA HIS A 299 -24.69 -30.72 0.95
C HIS A 299 -24.14 -29.47 0.25
N LEU A 300 -22.89 -29.52 -0.21
CA LEU A 300 -22.26 -28.46 -1.01
C LEU A 300 -23.02 -28.24 -2.32
N ASP A 301 -23.38 -29.30 -3.04
CA ASP A 301 -24.13 -29.21 -4.30
C ASP A 301 -25.51 -28.57 -4.10
N GLN A 302 -26.19 -28.88 -2.99
CA GLN A 302 -27.45 -28.24 -2.62
C GLN A 302 -27.27 -26.74 -2.35
N GLN A 303 -26.21 -26.35 -1.63
CA GLN A 303 -25.89 -24.93 -1.38
C GLN A 303 -25.45 -24.20 -2.66
N LEU A 304 -24.74 -24.88 -3.57
CA LEU A 304 -24.32 -24.31 -4.84
C LEU A 304 -25.49 -24.09 -5.80
N THR A 305 -26.57 -24.87 -5.68
CA THR A 305 -27.74 -24.75 -6.57
C THR A 305 -28.37 -23.35 -6.51
N SER A 306 -28.44 -22.73 -5.32
CA SER A 306 -28.93 -21.35 -5.19
C SER A 306 -27.94 -20.31 -5.75
N LEU A 307 -26.65 -20.64 -5.79
CA LEU A 307 -25.59 -19.76 -6.26
C LEU A 307 -25.25 -19.92 -7.74
N GLN A 308 -25.79 -20.93 -8.44
CA GLN A 308 -25.49 -21.21 -9.85
C GLN A 308 -25.69 -19.99 -10.78
N GLY A 309 -26.76 -19.20 -10.54
CA GLY A 309 -27.02 -17.98 -11.31
C GLY A 309 -25.99 -16.87 -11.07
N ILE A 310 -25.46 -16.76 -9.85
CA ILE A 310 -24.38 -15.80 -9.52
C ILE A 310 -23.05 -16.30 -10.07
N ILE A 311 -22.74 -17.59 -9.92
CA ILE A 311 -21.53 -18.22 -10.42
C ILE A 311 -21.42 -18.04 -11.93
N THR A 312 -22.50 -18.25 -12.68
CA THR A 312 -22.50 -18.11 -14.15
C THR A 312 -22.25 -16.66 -14.57
N ARG A 313 -22.87 -15.69 -13.88
CA ARG A 313 -22.62 -14.25 -14.13
C ARG A 313 -21.19 -13.85 -13.78
N LEU A 314 -20.68 -14.30 -12.64
CA LEU A 314 -19.31 -14.03 -12.19
C LEU A 314 -18.28 -14.68 -13.11
N ALA A 315 -18.53 -15.93 -13.52
CA ALA A 315 -17.71 -16.66 -14.46
C ALA A 315 -17.65 -15.93 -15.80
N ASN A 316 -18.78 -15.50 -16.37
CA ASN A 316 -18.79 -14.72 -17.60
C ASN A 316 -18.07 -13.37 -17.45
N ARG A 317 -18.20 -12.69 -16.29
CA ARG A 317 -17.51 -11.42 -16.02
C ARG A 317 -16.00 -11.60 -15.86
N LEU A 318 -15.57 -12.63 -15.14
CA LEU A 318 -14.17 -13.04 -15.00
C LEU A 318 -13.63 -13.47 -16.35
N GLN A 319 -14.36 -14.30 -17.09
CA GLN A 319 -13.99 -14.75 -18.43
C GLN A 319 -13.81 -13.55 -19.36
N ARG A 320 -14.69 -12.54 -19.38
CA ARG A 320 -14.47 -11.32 -20.20
C ARG A 320 -13.24 -10.50 -19.76
N ARG A 321 -12.90 -10.50 -18.46
CA ARG A 321 -11.77 -9.75 -17.91
C ARG A 321 -10.44 -10.48 -18.01
N LEU A 322 -10.46 -11.81 -18.01
CA LEU A 322 -9.31 -12.71 -18.04
C LEU A 322 -9.08 -13.32 -19.43
N LEU A 323 -10.10 -13.33 -20.30
CA LEU A 323 -9.91 -13.54 -21.73
C LEU A 323 -8.98 -12.45 -22.20
N ALA A 324 -7.74 -12.84 -22.41
CA ALA A 324 -6.93 -12.14 -23.36
C ALA A 324 -7.60 -12.32 -24.72
N LYS A 325 -8.34 -11.29 -25.15
CA LYS A 325 -9.00 -11.26 -26.45
C LYS A 325 -7.93 -11.54 -27.52
N GLN A 326 -7.91 -12.74 -28.08
CA GLN A 326 -7.20 -13.02 -29.32
C GLN A 326 -8.05 -12.49 -30.48
N THR A 327 -8.46 -11.23 -30.42
CA THR A 327 -9.06 -10.56 -31.56
C THR A 327 -7.93 -10.25 -32.52
N ARG A 328 -7.68 -11.16 -33.45
CA ARG A 328 -6.84 -10.91 -34.62
C ARG A 328 -7.51 -9.80 -35.42
N ALA A 329 -7.02 -8.58 -35.27
CA ALA A 329 -7.52 -7.44 -36.03
C ALA A 329 -6.73 -7.34 -37.33
N TRP A 330 -7.42 -7.39 -38.47
CA TRP A 330 -6.80 -7.24 -39.79
C TRP A 330 -6.91 -5.79 -40.26
N GLN A 331 -5.80 -5.24 -40.75
CA GLN A 331 -5.81 -3.99 -41.52
C GLN A 331 -5.92 -4.36 -43.00
N PHE A 332 -6.81 -3.69 -43.73
CA PHE A 332 -7.06 -3.91 -45.16
C PHE A 332 -6.66 -2.68 -45.96
N ASP A 333 -6.62 -2.83 -47.28
CA ASP A 333 -6.28 -1.75 -48.21
C ASP A 333 -4.89 -1.16 -47.93
N LEU A 334 -3.90 -2.03 -47.76
CA LEU A 334 -2.49 -1.65 -47.63
C LEU A 334 -1.77 -1.79 -48.97
N ASP A 335 -0.70 -1.02 -49.13
CA ASP A 335 0.21 -1.08 -50.29
C ASP A 335 1.22 -2.25 -50.19
N GLU A 336 1.43 -2.77 -48.97
CA GLU A 336 2.31 -3.91 -48.69
C GLU A 336 1.71 -4.83 -47.60
N GLY A 337 2.10 -6.10 -47.60
CA GLY A 337 1.62 -7.09 -46.63
C GLY A 337 1.25 -8.43 -47.28
N LEU A 338 0.30 -9.14 -46.67
CA LEU A 338 -0.25 -10.39 -47.21
C LEU A 338 -1.33 -10.06 -48.24
N LEU A 339 -1.34 -10.75 -49.38
CA LEU A 339 -2.33 -10.48 -50.42
C LEU A 339 -3.74 -10.89 -49.97
N ASP A 340 -4.72 -10.00 -50.10
CA ASP A 340 -6.12 -10.29 -49.82
C ASP A 340 -6.75 -11.03 -51.00
N THR A 341 -6.88 -12.36 -50.89
CA THR A 341 -7.41 -13.25 -51.93
C THR A 341 -8.85 -12.91 -52.32
N ALA A 342 -9.64 -12.33 -51.42
CA ALA A 342 -11.02 -11.91 -51.70
C ALA A 342 -11.08 -10.71 -52.67
N ARG A 343 -10.04 -9.89 -52.72
CA ARG A 343 -9.97 -8.68 -53.58
C ARG A 343 -9.17 -8.90 -54.86
N LEU A 344 -8.69 -10.13 -55.08
CA LEU A 344 -7.83 -10.48 -56.21
C LEU A 344 -8.54 -10.30 -57.56
N ALA A 345 -9.86 -10.53 -57.62
CA ALA A 345 -10.67 -10.26 -58.81
C ALA A 345 -10.68 -8.77 -59.20
N ARG A 346 -10.60 -7.85 -58.22
CA ARG A 346 -10.56 -6.39 -58.44
C ARG A 346 -9.25 -5.96 -59.07
N VAL A 347 -8.13 -6.56 -58.63
CA VAL A 347 -6.79 -6.32 -59.20
C VAL A 347 -6.74 -6.72 -60.67
N ILE A 348 -7.34 -7.87 -61.01
CA ILE A 348 -7.39 -8.37 -62.39
C ILE A 348 -8.27 -7.47 -63.27
N ALA A 349 -9.42 -7.02 -62.76
CA ALA A 349 -10.38 -6.22 -63.52
C ALA A 349 -9.93 -4.76 -63.72
N ASN A 350 -9.19 -4.18 -62.76
CA ASN A 350 -8.68 -2.82 -62.87
C ASN A 350 -7.30 -2.69 -62.19
N PRO A 351 -6.20 -2.75 -62.96
CA PRO A 351 -4.83 -2.71 -62.44
C PRO A 351 -4.43 -1.40 -61.75
N ALA A 352 -5.24 -0.35 -61.84
CA ALA A 352 -4.94 0.96 -61.27
C ALA A 352 -5.27 1.09 -59.76
N TYR A 353 -5.78 0.04 -59.10
CA TYR A 353 -6.09 0.03 -57.67
C TYR A 353 -5.03 -0.75 -56.86
N PRO A 354 -4.07 -0.07 -56.21
CA PRO A 354 -2.91 -0.72 -55.57
C PRO A 354 -3.19 -1.34 -54.19
N LEU A 355 -4.26 -0.93 -53.51
CA LEU A 355 -4.55 -1.30 -52.13
C LEU A 355 -5.23 -2.69 -52.03
N SER A 356 -4.47 -3.77 -52.12
CA SER A 356 -4.97 -5.15 -52.06
C SER A 356 -4.27 -6.04 -51.05
N TYR A 357 -3.43 -5.44 -50.20
CA TYR A 357 -2.76 -6.16 -49.13
C TYR A 357 -3.49 -5.98 -47.79
N LYS A 358 -3.36 -6.98 -46.95
CA LYS A 358 -3.81 -7.01 -45.56
C LYS A 358 -2.66 -7.35 -44.64
N LEU A 359 -2.68 -6.81 -43.43
CA LEU A 359 -1.68 -7.09 -42.41
C LEU A 359 -2.37 -7.40 -41.08
N GLU A 360 -1.88 -8.40 -40.38
CA GLU A 360 -2.36 -8.71 -39.03
C GLU A 360 -1.81 -7.66 -38.06
N LYS A 361 -2.68 -7.02 -37.29
CA LYS A 361 -2.28 -6.06 -36.27
C LYS A 361 -1.83 -6.81 -35.03
N GLU A 362 -0.55 -6.68 -34.68
CA GLU A 362 -0.05 -7.17 -33.40
C GLU A 362 -0.76 -6.45 -32.25
N THR A 363 -1.35 -7.23 -31.35
CA THR A 363 -1.96 -6.73 -30.11
C THR A 363 -1.15 -7.23 -28.94
N SER A 364 -0.82 -6.34 -28.00
CA SER A 364 -0.07 -6.71 -26.81
C SER A 364 -0.92 -7.57 -25.89
N PHE A 365 -0.47 -8.80 -25.69
CA PHE A 365 -1.11 -9.78 -24.82
C PHE A 365 -0.82 -9.47 -23.35
N ARG A 366 -1.79 -9.72 -22.46
CA ARG A 366 -1.56 -9.73 -21.02
C ARG A 366 -1.66 -11.17 -20.53
N ASP A 367 -0.51 -11.78 -20.26
CA ASP A 367 -0.44 -13.03 -19.49
C ASP A 367 -1.07 -12.76 -18.12
N THR A 368 -2.27 -13.30 -17.90
CA THR A 368 -3.02 -13.06 -16.67
C THR A 368 -2.98 -14.31 -15.81
N VAL A 369 -2.30 -14.22 -14.68
CA VAL A 369 -2.26 -15.26 -13.65
C VAL A 369 -3.25 -14.88 -12.56
N VAL A 370 -4.15 -15.79 -12.20
CA VAL A 370 -5.07 -15.63 -11.06
C VAL A 370 -4.64 -16.60 -9.97
N THR A 371 -4.31 -16.05 -8.80
CA THR A 371 -4.00 -16.83 -7.59
C THR A 371 -5.13 -16.61 -6.59
N LEU A 372 -5.76 -17.69 -6.13
CA LEU A 372 -6.76 -17.67 -5.07
C LEU A 372 -6.12 -18.26 -3.81
N LEU A 373 -6.01 -17.47 -2.74
CA LEU A 373 -5.56 -17.95 -1.44
C LEU A 373 -6.79 -18.13 -0.56
N LEU A 374 -7.00 -19.36 -0.09
CA LEU A 374 -8.09 -19.70 0.81
C LEU A 374 -7.49 -19.90 2.20
N ASP A 375 -7.83 -18.99 3.11
CA ASP A 375 -7.52 -19.17 4.53
C ASP A 375 -8.57 -20.11 5.12
N ASN A 376 -8.15 -21.30 5.53
CA ASN A 376 -9.01 -22.30 6.15
C ASN A 376 -8.63 -22.40 7.63
N SER A 377 -9.02 -21.36 8.38
CA SER A 377 -8.80 -21.23 9.83
C SER A 377 -9.65 -22.17 10.66
#